data_AF-J9DVX8-F1
#
_entry.id   AF-J9DVX8-F1
#
_cell.length_a   1.000
_cell.length_b   1.000
_cell.length_c   1.000
_cell.angle_alpha   90.00
_cell.angle_beta   90.00
_cell.angle_gamma   90.00
#
_symmetry.space_group_name_H-M   'P 1'
#
loop_
_entity.id
_entity.type
_entity.pdbx_description
1 polymer ?
#
loop_
_entity_poly.entity_id
_entity_poly.type
_entity_poly.pdbx_seq_one_letter_code
_entity_poly.pdbx_strand_id
1 'polypeptide(L)' 'MPKEVTDTLDMIWKDKIQNAPALKQYAESRGAIVAAVYGEEAQKAVMPAIQEFAWGMYDRKEAKVDPSTVGIPRP' A
#
# COMPACT_ATOMS: atom_id res chain seq x y z
N MET A 1 10.75 11.92 6.18
CA MET A 1 11.42 11.11 7.21
C MET A 1 12.92 11.07 6.92
N PRO A 2 13.79 10.83 7.91
CA PRO A 2 15.22 10.62 7.65
C PRO A 2 15.45 9.46 6.69
N LYS A 3 16.38 9.61 5.75
CA LYS A 3 16.64 8.62 4.70
C LYS A 3 17.09 7.27 5.27
N GLU A 4 17.89 7.29 6.33
CA GLU A 4 18.33 6.08 7.03
C GLU A 4 17.16 5.21 7.53
N VAL A 5 16.05 5.83 7.94
CA VAL A 5 14.87 5.12 8.44
C VAL A 5 14.13 4.46 7.29
N THR A 6 13.90 5.17 6.19
CA THR A 6 13.22 4.60 5.02
C THR A 6 14.04 3.49 4.39
N ASP A 7 15.36 3.67 4.27
CA ASP A 7 16.25 2.67 3.69
C ASP A 7 16.29 1.39 4.55
N THR A 8 16.28 1.54 5.88
CA THR A 8 16.22 0.40 6.81
C THR A 8 14.88 -0.34 6.69
N LEU A 9 13.77 0.39 6.59
CA LEU A 9 12.45 -0.22 6.41
C LEU A 9 12.34 -0.95 5.08
N ASP A 10 12.81 -0.35 3.99
CA ASP A 10 12.82 -0.99 2.67
C ASP A 10 13.63 -2.29 2.68
N MET A 11 14.80 -2.30 3.32
CA MET A 11 15.60 -3.51 3.52
C MET A 11 14.84 -4.59 4.32
N ILE A 12 14.17 -4.21 5.40
CA ILE A 12 13.39 -5.17 6.21
C ILE A 12 12.27 -5.79 5.37
N TRP A 13 11.52 -5.00 4.61
CA TRP A 13 10.44 -5.51 3.77
C TRP A 13 10.94 -6.45 2.68
N LYS A 14 12.02 -6.05 2.01
CA LYS A 14 12.66 -6.83 0.94
C LYS A 14 13.26 -8.14 1.43
N ASP A 15 14.08 -8.07 2.48
CA ASP A 15 14.96 -9.20 2.83
C ASP A 15 14.36 -10.07 3.93
N LYS A 16 13.59 -9.49 4.86
CA LYS A 16 13.04 -10.19 6.03
C LYS A 16 11.59 -10.58 5.84
N ILE A 17 10.71 -9.63 5.51
CA ILE A 17 9.26 -9.88 5.47
C ILE A 17 8.89 -10.78 4.29
N GLN A 18 9.37 -10.46 3.09
CA GLN A 18 9.09 -11.25 1.89
C GLN A 18 9.51 -12.72 2.03
N ASN A 19 10.57 -12.99 2.80
CA ASN A 19 11.15 -14.33 2.97
C ASN A 19 10.82 -14.98 4.33
N ALA A 20 9.95 -14.38 5.14
CA ALA A 20 9.69 -14.85 6.50
C ALA A 20 8.98 -16.22 6.49
N PRO A 21 9.62 -17.29 7.00
CA PRO A 21 9.02 -18.63 6.99
C PRO A 21 7.72 -18.70 7.79
N ALA A 22 7.65 -17.99 8.92
CA ALA A 22 6.46 -17.90 9.74
C ALA A 22 5.27 -17.25 9.00
N LEU A 23 5.51 -16.21 8.22
CA LEU A 23 4.46 -15.56 7.42
C LEU A 23 3.99 -16.46 6.29
N LYS A 24 4.93 -17.15 5.62
CA LYS A 24 4.61 -18.11 4.57
C LYS A 24 3.74 -19.25 5.11
N GLN A 25 4.15 -19.88 6.20
CA GLN A 25 3.39 -20.96 6.83
C GLN A 25 2.00 -20.48 7.27
N TYR A 26 1.90 -19.28 7.84
CA TYR A 26 0.63 -18.69 8.24
C TYR A 26 -0.30 -18.47 7.05
N ALA A 27 0.20 -17.89 5.95
CA ALA A 27 -0.58 -17.65 4.75
C ALA A 27 -1.06 -18.96 4.12
N GLU A 28 -0.16 -19.93 3.96
CA GLU A 28 -0.47 -21.25 3.38
C GLU A 28 -1.54 -22.00 4.18
N SER A 29 -1.46 -21.95 5.52
CA SER A 29 -2.48 -22.56 6.40
C SER A 29 -3.90 -22.01 6.22
N ARG A 30 -4.02 -20.85 5.56
CA ARG A 30 -5.28 -20.13 5.31
C ARG A 30 -5.62 -20.03 3.82
N GLY A 31 -4.90 -20.74 2.95
CA GLY A 31 -5.09 -20.67 1.50
C GLY A 31 -4.70 -19.32 0.88
N ALA A 32 -3.82 -18.57 1.54
CA ALA A 32 -3.31 -17.28 1.09
C ALA A 32 -1.83 -17.39 0.70
N ILE A 33 -1.32 -16.36 0.01
CA ILE A 33 0.09 -16.20 -0.33
C ILE A 33 0.66 -14.94 0.31
N VAL A 34 1.98 -14.92 0.54
CA VAL A 34 2.70 -13.70 0.91
C VAL A 34 3.14 -13.00 -0.38
N ALA A 35 2.50 -11.88 -0.70
CA ALA A 35 2.87 -11.00 -1.81
C ALA A 35 3.22 -9.61 -1.27
N ALA A 36 4.39 -9.51 -0.63
CA ALA A 36 4.85 -8.25 -0.05
C ALA A 36 5.33 -7.30 -1.16
N VAL A 37 4.81 -6.08 -1.17
CA VAL A 37 5.29 -4.93 -1.96
C VAL A 37 5.63 -3.81 -0.99
N TYR A 38 6.62 -2.97 -1.33
CA TYR A 38 7.08 -1.88 -0.47
C TYR A 38 7.50 -0.66 -1.30
N GLY A 39 7.78 0.46 -0.62
CA GLY A 39 8.22 1.70 -1.24
C GLY A 39 7.28 2.19 -2.35
N GLU A 40 7.87 2.66 -3.46
CA GLU A 40 7.12 3.19 -4.61
C GLU A 40 6.25 2.13 -5.29
N GLU A 41 6.66 0.86 -5.29
CA GLU A 41 5.88 -0.22 -5.88
C GLU A 41 4.57 -0.41 -5.12
N ALA A 42 4.62 -0.41 -3.78
CA ALA A 42 3.43 -0.45 -2.95
C ALA A 42 2.51 0.75 -3.20
N GLN A 43 3.08 1.96 -3.30
CA GLN A 43 2.29 3.17 -3.60
C GLN A 43 1.58 3.07 -4.95
N LYS A 44 2.27 2.58 -5.99
CA LYS A 44 1.68 2.38 -7.31
C LYS A 44 0.61 1.29 -7.30
N ALA A 45 0.85 0.18 -6.60
CA ALA A 45 -0.09 -0.93 -6.51
C ALA A 45 -1.40 -0.54 -5.79
N VAL A 46 -1.33 0.31 -4.77
CA VAL A 46 -2.50 0.72 -3.99
C VAL A 46 -3.22 1.94 -4.55
N MET A 47 -2.56 2.76 -5.38
CA MET A 47 -3.12 4.01 -5.89
C MET A 47 -4.50 3.85 -6.56
N PRO A 48 -4.77 2.83 -7.40
CA PRO A 48 -6.10 2.65 -8.01
C PRO A 48 -7.23 2.54 -6.98
N ALA A 49 -7.00 1.80 -5.88
CA ALA A 49 -7.98 1.65 -4.81
C ALA A 49 -8.17 2.96 -4.02
N ILE A 50 -7.08 3.72 -3.80
CA ILE A 50 -7.15 5.05 -3.17
C ILE A 50 -7.99 6.00 -4.04
N GLN A 51 -7.76 6.01 -5.36
CA GLN A 51 -8.50 6.85 -6.28
C GLN A 51 -9.99 6.48 -6.30
N GLU A 52 -10.32 5.21 -6.43
CA GLU A 52 -11.71 4.73 -6.43
C GLU A 52 -12.44 5.15 -5.15
N PHE A 53 -11.81 4.94 -3.99
CA PHE A 53 -12.41 5.28 -2.71
C PHE A 53 -12.57 6.79 -2.52
N ALA A 54 -11.51 7.57 -2.77
CA ALA A 54 -11.54 9.02 -2.58
C ALA A 54 -12.53 9.71 -3.51
N TRP A 55 -12.53 9.36 -4.80
CA TRP A 55 -13.49 9.92 -5.76
C TRP A 55 -14.90 9.42 -5.52
N GLY A 56 -15.08 8.14 -5.16
CA GLY A 56 -16.39 7.60 -4.80
C GLY A 56 -17.04 8.34 -3.63
N MET A 57 -16.26 8.67 -2.59
CA MET A 57 -16.75 9.49 -1.47
C MET A 57 -17.05 10.94 -1.85
N TYR A 58 -16.22 11.54 -2.69
CA TYR A 58 -16.44 12.91 -3.16
C TYR A 58 -17.68 13.01 -4.05
N ASP A 59 -17.86 12.08 -4.98
CA ASP A 59 -18.99 12.02 -5.90
C ASP A 59 -20.32 11.77 -5.15
N ARG A 60 -20.28 10.99 -4.05
CA ARG A 60 -21.42 10.81 -3.12
C ARG A 60 -21.63 11.97 -2.15
N LYS A 61 -20.80 13.01 -2.19
CA LYS A 61 -20.83 14.19 -1.28
C LYS A 61 -20.59 13.83 0.20
N GLU A 62 -19.96 12.69 0.46
CA GLU A 62 -19.55 12.25 1.79
C GLU A 62 -18.21 12.89 2.19
N ALA A 63 -17.34 13.13 1.21
CA ALA A 63 -16.09 13.86 1.39
C ALA A 63 -16.27 15.36 1.07
N LYS A 64 -15.73 16.22 1.93
CA LYS A 64 -15.75 17.69 1.76
C LYS A 64 -14.62 18.22 0.87
N VAL A 65 -13.56 17.45 0.71
CA VAL A 65 -12.32 17.85 0.04
C VAL A 65 -12.26 17.17 -1.32
N ASP A 66 -11.96 17.94 -2.36
CA ASP A 66 -11.70 17.43 -3.71
C ASP A 66 -10.39 16.61 -3.70
N PRO A 67 -10.41 15.31 -4.07
CA PRO A 67 -9.23 14.45 -4.07
C PRO A 67 -8.05 15.00 -4.89
N SER A 68 -8.31 15.77 -5.95
CA SER A 68 -7.26 16.34 -6.79
C SER A 68 -6.39 17.36 -6.04
N THR A 69 -6.97 18.08 -5.06
CA THR A 69 -6.23 19.08 -4.26
C THR A 69 -5.21 18.48 -3.31
N VAL A 70 -5.34 17.18 -3.03
CA VAL A 70 -4.41 16.40 -2.20
C VAL A 70 -3.58 15.41 -3.03
N GLY A 71 -3.54 15.59 -4.34
CA GLY A 71 -2.68 14.82 -5.24
C GLY A 71 -3.22 13.44 -5.63
N ILE A 72 -4.53 13.21 -5.52
CA ILE A 72 -5.19 11.98 -5.98
C ILE A 72 -5.86 12.28 -7.33
N PRO A 73 -5.22 11.97 -8.46
CA PRO A 73 -5.81 12.19 -9.78
C PRO A 73 -7.04 11.31 -9.97
N ARG A 74 -7.92 11.68 -10.89
CA ARG A 74 -9.07 10.82 -11.24
C ARG A 74 -8.58 9.57 -12.00
N PRO A 75 -9.19 8.38 -11.77
CA PRO A 75 -8.89 7.17 -12.54
C PRO A 75 -9.05 7.38 -14.05
#